data_AF-A0A9P1D3C7-F1
#
_entry.id   AF-A0A9P1D3C7-F1
#
_cell.length_a   1.000
_cell.length_b   1.000
_cell.length_c   1.000
_cell.angle_alpha   90.00
_cell.angle_beta   90.00
_cell.angle_gamma   90.00
#
_symmetry.space_group_name_H-M   'P 1'
#
loop_
_entity.id
_entity.type
_entity.pdbx_description
1 polymer ?
#
loop_
_entity_poly.entity_id
_entity_poly.type
_entity_poly.pdbx_seq_one_letter_code
_entity_poly.pdbx_strand_id
1 'polypeptide(L)'
;MQWARSAHLAPHGVVRVLLGCMRVAQRWQEALQIQQELRAWDGMTFGCVLGVLEKSCSWQVALNSILPDMQKRSVRPESHAYSALLGACTAWAKTGQEVEAAACGARLLQRAKDAGEANDVVVEAMLCLLERLPQAHFIFDILGLSECSLRACAIFLSSVETAAKTFGLEAAPRGYRKKFSANYRREPGWLMASADQHSAIWVNGDKFELSPEAICHAEALQKAWSDLTQLLDASAAAPDGCRHPGRSELCAVLDSLDVAWAGFEHKYIAELIEIEEQARRLIIKAVELEAKLATVEDAPQKGKETVELQRALVQGIAHLNSVANFRRKGRDDLGFDILESASEVLSKFGLSSKDIVAAGEGKGFAAAAIQDAVSRSAGVSMAVDVVGSFEAMRRYLREVKKCLERVDPHLCNNVGLVARLVDWEESWEIGARYVRQRSLFEANNDIVAEFRIAQNLAPAFTTMCTDCDVELFLVLPRMVILCCLEKPLEPRAGLLRSLLPHRFPENANSGLEQDPEMAALLAQFKQVIQLLVSEDRDSAPHATLVRRAVAGTADEVRHLPRPVLERVEHLMRDVEKWSLELQRKNAEAHGHGWALKRVAVGFSGLLLVI
;
A
#
# COMPACT_ATOMS: atom_id res chain seq x y z
N MET A 1 -22.43 -27.96 59.44
CA MET A 1 -21.14 -28.68 59.43
C MET A 1 -21.22 -30.04 60.14
N GLN A 2 -21.49 -30.12 61.47
CA GLN A 2 -21.63 -31.42 62.14
C GLN A 2 -22.73 -32.32 61.55
N TRP A 3 -23.82 -31.73 61.05
CA TRP A 3 -24.89 -32.44 60.35
C TRP A 3 -24.51 -32.90 58.93
N ALA A 4 -23.63 -32.16 58.24
CA ALA A 4 -23.14 -32.50 56.89
C ALA A 4 -22.16 -33.68 56.89
N ARG A 5 -21.38 -33.82 57.97
CA ARG A 5 -20.50 -35.00 58.15
C ARG A 5 -21.25 -36.31 58.37
N SER A 6 -22.53 -36.24 58.74
CA SER A 6 -23.46 -37.38 58.80
C SER A 6 -24.25 -37.57 57.50
N ALA A 7 -24.05 -36.74 56.47
CA ALA A 7 -24.90 -36.62 55.29
C ALA A 7 -24.71 -37.69 54.20
N HIS A 8 -23.99 -38.78 54.48
CA HIS A 8 -23.96 -39.93 53.57
C HIS A 8 -25.36 -40.55 53.33
N LEU A 9 -26.37 -40.13 54.10
CA LEU A 9 -27.79 -40.52 53.97
C LEU A 9 -28.75 -39.32 53.84
N ALA A 10 -28.25 -38.08 53.75
CA ALA A 10 -29.15 -36.93 53.68
C ALA A 10 -29.88 -36.91 52.32
N PRO A 11 -31.23 -36.84 52.30
CA PRO A 11 -31.97 -36.72 51.05
C PRO A 11 -31.51 -35.47 50.29
N HIS A 12 -31.36 -35.55 48.96
CA HIS A 12 -30.99 -34.42 48.10
C HIS A 12 -31.80 -33.14 48.39
N GLY A 13 -33.07 -33.28 48.81
CA GLY A 13 -33.91 -32.15 49.22
C GLY A 13 -33.34 -31.32 50.38
N VAL A 14 -32.74 -31.95 51.40
CA VAL A 14 -32.17 -31.23 52.55
C VAL A 14 -30.89 -30.48 52.15
N VAL A 15 -30.08 -31.10 51.30
CA VAL A 15 -28.87 -30.47 50.74
C VAL A 15 -29.26 -29.22 49.94
N ARG A 16 -30.30 -29.30 49.10
CA ARG A 16 -30.78 -28.16 48.31
C ARG A 16 -31.30 -27.01 49.19
N VAL A 17 -32.02 -27.30 50.28
CA VAL A 17 -32.45 -26.27 51.25
C VAL A 17 -31.24 -25.58 51.88
N LEU A 18 -30.24 -26.35 52.31
CA LEU A 18 -29.00 -25.80 52.87
C LEU A 18 -28.27 -24.92 51.86
N LEU A 19 -28.15 -25.37 50.60
CA LEU A 19 -27.55 -24.57 49.52
C LEU A 19 -28.36 -23.29 49.24
N GLY A 20 -29.69 -23.32 49.35
CA GLY A 20 -30.55 -22.14 49.29
C GLY A 20 -30.22 -21.13 50.39
N CYS A 21 -30.06 -21.57 51.63
CA CYS A 21 -29.61 -20.71 52.74
C CYS A 21 -28.20 -20.15 52.49
N MET A 22 -27.29 -20.96 51.97
CA MET A 22 -25.93 -20.52 51.63
C MET A 22 -25.91 -19.50 50.49
N ARG A 23 -26.83 -19.60 49.54
CA ARG A 23 -26.98 -18.63 48.44
C ARG A 23 -27.35 -17.25 48.99
N VAL A 24 -28.32 -17.19 49.91
CA VAL A 24 -28.73 -15.95 50.58
C VAL A 24 -27.58 -15.38 51.41
N ALA A 25 -26.83 -16.25 52.11
CA ALA A 25 -25.69 -15.84 52.93
C ALA A 25 -24.36 -15.64 52.15
N GLN A 26 -24.35 -15.86 50.83
CA GLN A 26 -23.16 -15.81 49.96
C GLN A 26 -21.96 -16.69 50.44
N ARG A 27 -22.22 -17.79 51.15
CA ARG A 27 -21.20 -18.69 51.73
C ARG A 27 -20.73 -19.77 50.74
N TRP A 28 -20.11 -19.37 49.64
CA TRP A 28 -19.77 -20.29 48.54
C TRP A 28 -18.71 -21.34 48.88
N GLN A 29 -17.75 -21.04 49.76
CA GLN A 29 -16.71 -21.99 50.17
C GLN A 29 -17.31 -23.22 50.88
N GLU A 30 -18.36 -23.01 51.67
CA GLU A 30 -19.06 -24.10 52.35
C GLU A 30 -19.94 -24.89 51.39
N ALA A 31 -20.52 -24.25 50.38
CA ALA A 31 -21.22 -24.94 49.31
C ALA A 31 -20.26 -25.88 48.53
N LEU A 32 -19.02 -25.45 48.28
CA LEU A 32 -17.97 -26.31 47.70
C LEU A 32 -17.53 -27.43 48.64
N GLN A 33 -17.45 -27.19 49.94
CA GLN A 33 -17.13 -28.23 50.90
C GLN A 33 -18.21 -29.33 50.91
N ILE A 34 -19.48 -28.93 50.91
CA ILE A 34 -20.61 -29.86 50.74
C ILE A 34 -20.50 -30.60 49.39
N GLN A 35 -20.02 -29.91 48.35
CA GLN A 35 -19.73 -30.49 47.04
C GLN A 35 -18.71 -31.60 47.04
N GLN A 36 -17.63 -31.44 47.80
CA GLN A 36 -16.60 -32.47 47.94
C GLN A 36 -17.06 -33.64 48.83
N GLU A 37 -17.90 -33.38 49.84
CA GLU A 37 -18.35 -34.42 50.79
C GLU A 37 -19.45 -35.34 50.22
N LEU A 38 -20.21 -34.88 49.21
CA LEU A 38 -21.30 -35.66 48.59
C LEU A 38 -20.81 -36.50 47.39
N ARG A 39 -21.07 -37.81 47.45
CA ARG A 39 -20.61 -38.79 46.44
C ARG A 39 -21.39 -38.74 45.12
N ALA A 40 -22.68 -38.44 45.18
CA ALA A 40 -23.56 -38.38 44.02
C ALA A 40 -24.23 -37.00 43.94
N TRP A 41 -24.23 -36.43 42.75
CA TRP A 41 -24.80 -35.12 42.45
C TRP A 41 -25.73 -35.26 41.26
N ASP A 42 -26.93 -34.69 41.37
CA ASP A 42 -27.82 -34.52 40.22
C ASP A 42 -27.70 -33.09 39.66
N GLY A 43 -28.29 -32.85 38.48
CA GLY A 43 -28.23 -31.56 37.79
C GLY A 43 -28.73 -30.41 38.66
N MET A 44 -29.80 -30.65 39.43
CA MET A 44 -30.40 -29.64 40.30
C MET A 44 -29.51 -29.28 41.49
N THR A 45 -28.82 -30.24 42.12
CA THR A 45 -27.90 -29.95 43.25
C THR A 45 -26.71 -29.12 42.75
N PHE A 46 -26.17 -29.45 41.57
CA PHE A 46 -25.16 -28.62 40.91
C PHE A 46 -25.69 -27.22 40.58
N GLY A 47 -26.93 -27.11 40.07
CA GLY A 47 -27.59 -25.84 39.83
C GLY A 47 -27.70 -24.97 41.09
N CYS A 48 -27.99 -25.57 42.25
CA CYS A 48 -27.98 -24.86 43.53
C CYS A 48 -26.60 -24.31 43.90
N VAL A 49 -25.52 -25.10 43.74
CA VAL A 49 -24.14 -24.62 43.98
C VAL A 49 -23.77 -23.49 43.03
N LEU A 50 -24.09 -23.64 41.74
CA LEU A 50 -23.87 -22.59 40.75
C LEU A 50 -24.62 -21.31 41.12
N GLY A 51 -25.86 -21.41 41.63
CA GLY A 51 -26.61 -20.25 42.13
C GLY A 51 -25.97 -19.57 43.35
N VAL A 52 -25.26 -20.31 44.22
CA VAL A 52 -24.45 -19.73 45.31
C VAL A 52 -23.23 -18.99 44.74
N LEU A 53 -22.55 -19.59 43.75
CA LEU A 53 -21.37 -19.00 43.11
C LEU A 53 -21.71 -17.73 42.32
N GLU A 54 -22.85 -17.73 41.62
CA GLU A 54 -23.44 -16.57 40.95
C GLU A 54 -23.61 -15.40 41.93
N LYS A 55 -24.31 -15.63 43.06
CA LYS A 55 -24.58 -14.59 44.07
C LYS A 55 -23.35 -14.07 44.81
N SER A 56 -22.27 -14.85 44.83
CA SER A 56 -21.00 -14.48 45.46
C SER A 56 -19.97 -13.95 44.45
N CYS A 57 -20.37 -13.69 43.19
CA CYS A 57 -19.51 -13.24 42.11
C CYS A 57 -18.29 -14.15 41.85
N SER A 58 -18.37 -15.43 42.21
CA SER A 58 -17.28 -16.40 42.14
C SER A 58 -17.27 -17.15 40.80
N TRP A 59 -17.25 -16.38 39.70
CA TRP A 59 -17.41 -16.89 38.33
C TRP A 59 -16.31 -17.86 37.90
N GLN A 60 -15.07 -17.64 38.34
CA GLN A 60 -13.92 -18.49 38.02
C GLN A 60 -14.15 -19.92 38.51
N VAL A 61 -14.69 -20.07 39.72
CA VAL A 61 -14.99 -21.38 40.32
C VAL A 61 -16.16 -22.04 39.57
N ALA A 62 -17.20 -21.27 39.24
CA ALA A 62 -18.35 -21.79 38.49
C ALA A 62 -17.94 -22.35 37.12
N LEU A 63 -17.17 -21.57 36.35
CA LEU A 63 -16.78 -21.90 34.97
C LEU A 63 -15.60 -22.89 34.90
N ASN A 64 -14.58 -22.74 35.76
CA ASN A 64 -13.34 -23.51 35.66
C ASN A 64 -13.32 -24.76 36.56
N SER A 65 -14.22 -24.87 37.55
CA SER A 65 -14.23 -26.00 38.48
C SER A 65 -15.54 -26.77 38.44
N ILE A 66 -16.67 -26.09 38.65
CA ILE A 66 -17.97 -26.79 38.77
C ILE A 66 -18.47 -27.31 37.43
N LEU A 67 -18.47 -26.50 36.37
CA LEU A 67 -18.94 -26.94 35.05
C LEU A 67 -18.11 -28.13 34.49
N PRO A 68 -16.76 -28.14 34.57
CA PRO A 68 -15.98 -29.33 34.21
C PRO A 68 -16.25 -30.54 35.10
N ASP A 69 -16.50 -30.37 36.40
CA ASP A 69 -16.82 -31.51 37.29
C ASP A 69 -18.20 -32.10 36.96
N MET A 70 -19.20 -31.27 36.63
CA MET A 70 -20.49 -31.75 36.10
C MET A 70 -20.29 -32.62 34.86
N GLN A 71 -19.48 -32.14 33.91
CA GLN A 71 -19.18 -32.87 32.67
C GLN A 71 -18.43 -34.18 32.95
N LYS A 72 -17.43 -34.14 33.83
CA LYS A 72 -16.64 -35.32 34.25
C LYS A 72 -17.51 -36.40 34.89
N ARG A 73 -18.53 -35.99 35.64
CA ARG A 73 -19.50 -36.89 36.26
C ARG A 73 -20.67 -37.26 35.33
N SER A 74 -20.62 -36.82 34.08
CA SER A 74 -21.68 -37.02 33.08
C SER A 74 -23.06 -36.53 33.54
N VAL A 75 -23.08 -35.49 34.38
CA VAL A 75 -24.31 -34.83 34.82
C VAL A 75 -24.64 -33.72 33.83
N ARG A 76 -25.79 -33.83 33.16
CA ARG A 76 -26.26 -32.83 32.19
C ARG A 76 -26.69 -31.55 32.94
N PRO A 77 -26.21 -30.36 32.55
CA PRO A 77 -26.74 -29.10 33.08
C PRO A 77 -28.18 -28.90 32.61
N GLU A 78 -29.07 -28.58 33.55
CA GLU A 78 -30.45 -28.18 33.30
C GLU A 78 -30.55 -26.65 33.10
N SER A 79 -31.69 -26.16 32.62
CA SER A 79 -31.95 -24.72 32.42
C SER A 79 -31.54 -23.82 33.61
N HIS A 80 -31.82 -24.23 34.86
CA HIS A 80 -31.39 -23.48 36.05
C HIS A 80 -29.87 -23.38 36.21
N ALA A 81 -29.13 -24.42 35.83
CA ALA A 81 -27.67 -24.41 35.87
C ALA A 81 -27.10 -23.46 34.80
N TYR A 82 -27.67 -23.47 33.59
CA TYR A 82 -27.28 -22.52 32.53
C TYR A 82 -27.57 -21.07 32.92
N SER A 83 -28.75 -20.80 33.48
CA SER A 83 -29.10 -19.46 33.98
C SER A 83 -28.11 -18.97 35.03
N ALA A 84 -27.75 -19.81 36.01
CA ALA A 84 -26.76 -19.45 37.03
C ALA A 84 -25.34 -19.24 36.44
N LEU A 85 -24.94 -20.03 35.45
CA LEU A 85 -23.65 -19.85 34.74
C LEU A 85 -23.63 -18.55 33.94
N LEU A 86 -24.72 -18.19 33.27
CA LEU A 86 -24.86 -16.91 32.58
C LEU A 86 -24.83 -15.74 33.56
N GLY A 87 -25.51 -15.84 34.70
CA GLY A 87 -25.41 -14.84 35.78
C GLY A 87 -23.99 -14.72 36.35
N ALA A 88 -23.23 -15.81 36.39
CA ALA A 88 -21.81 -15.78 36.73
C ALA A 88 -20.97 -15.07 35.64
N CYS A 89 -21.26 -15.27 34.36
CA CYS A 89 -20.68 -14.45 33.28
C CYS A 89 -21.04 -12.96 33.45
N THR A 90 -22.26 -12.63 33.89
CA THR A 90 -22.65 -11.24 34.15
C THR A 90 -21.82 -10.64 35.29
N ALA A 91 -21.53 -11.42 36.33
CA ALA A 91 -20.62 -11.01 37.40
C ALA A 91 -19.16 -10.87 36.90
N TRP A 92 -18.73 -11.75 35.99
CA TRP A 92 -17.42 -11.68 35.34
C TRP A 92 -17.27 -10.39 34.51
N ALA A 93 -18.28 -10.02 33.72
CA ALA A 93 -18.23 -8.78 32.95
C ALA A 93 -17.93 -7.54 33.82
N LYS A 94 -18.46 -7.49 35.05
CA LYS A 94 -18.22 -6.39 36.01
C LYS A 94 -16.75 -6.22 36.44
N THR A 95 -15.86 -7.16 36.12
CA THR A 95 -14.42 -7.06 36.45
C THR A 95 -13.59 -6.39 35.36
N GLY A 96 -14.21 -5.76 34.36
CA GLY A 96 -13.50 -5.15 33.22
C GLY A 96 -13.02 -6.18 32.17
N GLN A 97 -13.66 -7.35 32.12
CA GLN A 97 -13.40 -8.44 31.17
C GLN A 97 -14.69 -8.79 30.41
N GLU A 98 -15.41 -7.77 29.96
CA GLU A 98 -16.75 -7.88 29.39
C GLU A 98 -16.76 -8.73 28.12
N VAL A 99 -15.72 -8.59 27.29
CA VAL A 99 -15.57 -9.28 26.00
C VAL A 99 -15.43 -10.78 26.20
N GLU A 100 -14.54 -11.21 27.10
CA GLU A 100 -14.34 -12.62 27.44
C GLU A 100 -15.58 -13.23 28.11
N ALA A 101 -16.24 -12.45 28.99
CA ALA A 101 -17.46 -12.85 29.65
C ALA A 101 -18.61 -13.10 28.67
N ALA A 102 -18.84 -12.18 27.72
CA ALA A 102 -19.87 -12.33 26.69
C ALA A 102 -19.56 -13.50 25.74
N ALA A 103 -18.31 -13.66 25.32
CA ALA A 103 -17.91 -14.80 24.50
C ALA A 103 -18.17 -16.14 25.22
N CYS A 104 -17.98 -16.19 26.55
CA CYS A 104 -18.33 -17.35 27.36
C CYS A 104 -19.84 -17.56 27.47
N GLY A 105 -20.60 -16.49 27.70
CA GLY A 105 -22.05 -16.54 27.74
C GLY A 105 -22.66 -17.06 26.44
N ALA A 106 -22.19 -16.59 25.29
CA ALA A 106 -22.63 -17.08 23.98
C ALA A 106 -22.39 -18.60 23.82
N ARG A 107 -21.21 -19.11 24.25
CA ARG A 107 -20.93 -20.55 24.25
C ARG A 107 -21.85 -21.34 25.19
N LEU A 108 -22.19 -20.77 26.35
CA LEU A 108 -23.12 -21.40 27.29
C LEU A 108 -24.54 -21.46 26.75
N LEU A 109 -25.01 -20.37 26.12
CA LEU A 109 -26.33 -20.33 25.49
C LEU A 109 -26.43 -21.35 24.35
N GLN A 110 -25.41 -21.44 23.49
CA GLN A 110 -25.38 -22.44 22.42
C GLN A 110 -25.44 -23.87 22.99
N ARG A 111 -24.70 -24.17 24.07
CA ARG A 111 -24.77 -25.48 24.75
C ARG A 111 -26.15 -25.75 25.35
N ALA A 112 -26.79 -24.74 25.94
CA ALA A 112 -28.15 -24.87 26.46
C ALA A 112 -29.13 -25.19 25.33
N LYS A 113 -28.97 -24.56 24.16
CA LYS A 113 -29.77 -24.84 22.97
C LYS A 113 -29.55 -26.27 22.46
N ASP A 114 -28.31 -26.70 22.30
CA ASP A 114 -27.98 -28.06 21.86
C ASP A 114 -28.51 -29.12 22.85
N ALA A 115 -28.65 -28.76 24.13
CA ALA A 115 -29.26 -29.58 25.16
C ALA A 115 -30.80 -29.52 25.19
N GLY A 116 -31.45 -28.63 24.46
CA GLY A 116 -32.90 -28.41 24.57
C GLY A 116 -33.32 -27.76 25.90
N GLU A 117 -32.39 -27.07 26.58
CA GLU A 117 -32.56 -26.43 27.89
C GLU A 117 -32.63 -24.90 27.80
N ALA A 118 -32.57 -24.32 26.59
CA ALA A 118 -32.65 -22.87 26.36
C ALA A 118 -34.11 -22.37 26.46
N ASN A 119 -34.64 -22.29 27.67
CA ASN A 119 -35.95 -21.70 27.98
C ASN A 119 -35.84 -20.18 28.25
N ASP A 120 -36.99 -19.54 28.52
CA ASP A 120 -37.07 -18.09 28.74
C ASP A 120 -36.11 -17.61 29.86
N VAL A 121 -35.92 -18.42 30.92
CA VAL A 121 -35.03 -18.09 32.05
C VAL A 121 -33.55 -18.06 31.64
N VAL A 122 -33.12 -18.96 30.75
CA VAL A 122 -31.76 -18.97 30.22
C VAL A 122 -31.54 -17.79 29.29
N VAL A 123 -32.55 -17.46 28.48
CA VAL A 123 -32.46 -16.33 27.55
C VAL A 123 -32.44 -15.00 28.29
N GLU A 124 -33.29 -14.83 29.30
CA GLU A 124 -33.30 -13.64 30.17
C GLU A 124 -31.95 -13.44 30.86
N ALA A 125 -31.31 -14.51 31.35
CA ALA A 125 -29.97 -14.44 31.91
C ALA A 125 -28.90 -14.02 30.87
N MET A 126 -29.04 -14.43 29.60
CA MET A 126 -28.17 -13.96 28.52
C MET A 126 -28.41 -12.47 28.22
N LEU A 127 -29.66 -12.01 28.23
CA LEU A 127 -29.96 -10.59 28.05
C LEU A 127 -29.35 -9.75 29.15
N CYS A 128 -29.46 -10.16 30.41
CA CYS A 128 -28.78 -9.52 31.53
C CYS A 128 -27.25 -9.48 31.36
N LEU A 129 -26.64 -10.45 30.68
CA LEU A 129 -25.22 -10.41 30.34
C LEU A 129 -24.93 -9.41 29.22
N LEU A 130 -25.77 -9.36 28.18
CA LEU A 130 -25.62 -8.44 27.06
C LEU A 130 -25.80 -6.97 27.47
N GLU A 131 -26.72 -6.70 28.40
CA GLU A 131 -26.91 -5.39 29.04
C GLU A 131 -25.66 -4.89 29.78
N ARG A 132 -24.73 -5.78 30.14
CA ARG A 132 -23.51 -5.45 30.90
C ARG A 132 -22.26 -5.35 30.03
N LEU A 133 -22.36 -5.63 28.74
CA LEU A 133 -21.31 -5.23 27.82
C LEU A 133 -21.18 -3.68 27.87
N PRO A 134 -19.99 -3.11 27.68
CA PRO A 134 -19.83 -1.66 27.61
C PRO A 134 -20.85 -1.17 26.59
N GLN A 135 -21.72 -0.23 27.01
CA GLN A 135 -22.91 0.15 26.24
C GLN A 135 -22.59 0.30 24.76
N ALA A 136 -23.51 -0.10 23.88
CA ALA A 136 -23.35 0.05 22.44
C ALA A 136 -23.08 1.52 22.01
N HIS A 137 -23.39 2.51 22.87
CA HIS A 137 -22.93 3.89 22.71
C HIS A 137 -21.40 4.03 22.61
N PHE A 138 -20.64 3.20 23.35
CA PHE A 138 -19.18 3.18 23.32
C PHE A 138 -18.59 2.61 22.03
N ILE A 139 -19.35 1.80 21.28
CA ILE A 139 -18.91 1.24 19.98
C ILE A 139 -18.85 2.33 18.91
N PHE A 140 -19.74 3.33 18.98
CA PHE A 140 -19.75 4.48 18.08
C PHE A 140 -18.87 5.63 18.57
N ASP A 141 -18.67 5.80 19.89
CA ASP A 141 -17.81 6.86 20.42
C ASP A 141 -16.30 6.48 20.43
N ILE A 142 -15.95 5.19 20.38
CA ILE A 142 -14.58 4.70 20.17
C ILE A 142 -14.42 4.16 18.74
N LEU A 143 -14.67 5.00 17.74
CA LEU A 143 -14.30 4.74 16.34
C LEU A 143 -12.82 5.03 16.05
N GLY A 144 -11.96 4.94 17.06
CA GLY A 144 -10.58 4.56 16.83
C GLY A 144 -10.59 3.10 16.40
N LEU A 145 -10.17 2.81 15.17
CA LEU A 145 -10.01 1.47 14.55
C LEU A 145 -9.05 0.56 15.35
N SER A 146 -9.38 0.27 16.60
CA SER A 146 -8.62 -0.64 17.44
C SER A 146 -9.11 -2.07 17.20
N GLU A 147 -8.18 -3.01 17.17
CA GLU A 147 -8.47 -4.44 17.03
C GLU A 147 -9.44 -4.95 18.13
N CYS A 148 -9.38 -4.33 19.32
CA CYS A 148 -10.28 -4.61 20.44
C CYS A 148 -11.74 -4.25 20.11
N SER A 149 -11.99 -3.11 19.46
CA SER A 149 -13.34 -2.66 19.09
C SER A 149 -13.99 -3.62 18.08
N LEU A 150 -13.24 -4.05 17.06
CA LEU A 150 -13.71 -5.01 16.06
C LEU A 150 -14.06 -6.36 16.70
N ARG A 151 -13.23 -6.84 17.63
CA ARG A 151 -13.47 -8.10 18.35
C ARG A 151 -14.72 -8.02 19.25
N ALA A 152 -14.92 -6.89 19.94
CA ALA A 152 -16.12 -6.67 20.76
C ALA A 152 -17.40 -6.66 19.90
N CYS A 153 -17.40 -5.95 18.77
CA CYS A 153 -18.49 -5.97 17.79
C CYS A 153 -18.80 -7.39 17.31
N ALA A 154 -17.78 -8.16 16.93
CA ALA A 154 -17.98 -9.54 16.46
C ALA A 154 -18.64 -10.43 17.53
N ILE A 155 -18.24 -10.29 18.80
CA ILE A 155 -18.83 -11.06 19.91
C ILE A 155 -20.26 -10.63 20.20
N PHE A 156 -20.54 -9.32 20.17
CA PHE A 156 -21.89 -8.81 20.33
C PHE A 156 -22.81 -9.34 19.23
N LEU A 157 -22.42 -9.19 17.95
CA LEU A 157 -23.20 -9.66 16.80
C LEU A 157 -23.44 -11.18 16.85
N SER A 158 -22.42 -11.95 17.22
CA SER A 158 -22.56 -13.40 17.42
C SER A 158 -23.55 -13.74 18.52
N SER A 159 -23.60 -12.93 19.59
CA SER A 159 -24.53 -13.12 20.69
C SER A 159 -25.97 -12.76 20.29
N VAL A 160 -26.15 -11.66 19.55
CA VAL A 160 -27.46 -11.26 18.97
C VAL A 160 -27.99 -12.35 18.04
N GLU A 161 -27.14 -12.88 17.15
CA GLU A 161 -27.50 -13.97 16.25
C GLU A 161 -27.89 -15.25 17.03
N THR A 162 -27.15 -15.56 18.10
CA THR A 162 -27.45 -16.72 18.96
C THR A 162 -28.77 -16.53 19.70
N ALA A 163 -29.07 -15.32 20.19
CA ALA A 163 -30.33 -14.99 20.83
C ALA A 163 -31.50 -15.14 19.83
N ALA A 164 -31.41 -14.55 18.65
CA ALA A 164 -32.43 -14.65 17.59
C ALA A 164 -32.73 -16.12 17.23
N LYS A 165 -31.68 -16.93 17.04
CA LYS A 165 -31.78 -18.37 16.79
C LYS A 165 -32.40 -19.15 17.96
N THR A 166 -32.29 -18.66 19.18
CA THR A 166 -32.88 -19.30 20.37
C THR A 166 -34.36 -18.94 20.49
N PHE A 167 -34.74 -17.73 20.09
CA PHE A 167 -36.13 -17.32 19.99
C PHE A 167 -36.91 -17.99 18.84
N GLY A 168 -36.20 -18.66 17.93
CA GLY A 168 -36.80 -19.30 16.76
C GLY A 168 -37.12 -18.31 15.64
N LEU A 169 -36.42 -17.17 15.61
CA LEU A 169 -36.55 -16.20 14.52
C LEU A 169 -35.92 -16.78 13.25
N GLU A 170 -36.59 -16.58 12.12
CA GLU A 170 -36.07 -16.93 10.81
C GLU A 170 -35.07 -15.86 10.38
N ALA A 171 -33.83 -16.27 10.08
CA ALA A 171 -32.83 -15.32 9.61
C ALA A 171 -33.22 -14.79 8.22
N ALA A 172 -33.12 -13.48 8.02
CA ALA A 172 -33.43 -12.87 6.74
C ALA A 172 -32.50 -13.43 5.63
N PRO A 173 -32.97 -13.51 4.38
CA PRO A 173 -32.26 -14.24 3.34
C PRO A 173 -30.85 -13.71 3.06
N ARG A 174 -29.81 -14.54 3.26
CA ARG A 174 -28.39 -14.21 2.97
C ARG A 174 -27.87 -14.78 1.64
N GLY A 175 -28.78 -15.17 0.75
CA GLY A 175 -28.43 -15.80 -0.54
C GLY A 175 -27.56 -14.92 -1.46
N TYR A 176 -27.63 -13.60 -1.30
CA TYR A 176 -26.83 -12.62 -2.04
C TYR A 176 -25.32 -12.75 -1.80
N ARG A 177 -24.89 -13.26 -0.63
CA ARG A 177 -23.46 -13.44 -0.30
C ARG A 177 -22.73 -14.37 -1.28
N LYS A 178 -23.45 -15.21 -2.02
CA LYS A 178 -22.87 -16.04 -3.10
C LYS A 178 -22.33 -15.20 -4.27
N LYS A 179 -22.87 -13.99 -4.46
CA LYS A 179 -22.43 -13.03 -5.49
C LYS A 179 -21.25 -12.18 -5.03
N PHE A 180 -20.95 -12.15 -3.73
CA PHE A 180 -19.83 -11.38 -3.21
C PHE A 180 -18.49 -11.93 -3.73
N SER A 181 -17.55 -11.01 -4.00
CA SER A 181 -16.17 -11.34 -4.32
C SER A 181 -15.52 -12.08 -3.12
N ALA A 182 -14.41 -12.78 -3.37
CA ALA A 182 -13.73 -13.54 -2.31
C ALA A 182 -13.31 -12.67 -1.12
N ASN A 183 -12.99 -11.39 -1.37
CA ASN A 183 -12.56 -10.44 -0.35
C ASN A 183 -13.69 -10.12 0.64
N TYR A 184 -14.91 -9.90 0.15
CA TYR A 184 -16.06 -9.51 1.00
C TYR A 184 -16.71 -10.69 1.73
N ARG A 185 -16.34 -11.94 1.45
CA ARG A 185 -16.92 -13.11 2.14
C ARG A 185 -16.39 -13.32 3.57
N ARG A 186 -15.30 -12.66 3.96
CA ARG A 186 -14.57 -12.97 5.20
C ARG A 186 -14.63 -11.92 6.30
N GLU A 187 -15.14 -10.72 6.03
CA GLU A 187 -15.09 -9.62 7.01
C GLU A 187 -16.46 -9.28 7.62
N PRO A 188 -16.55 -9.15 8.96
CA PRO A 188 -17.74 -8.67 9.67
C PRO A 188 -17.74 -7.15 9.94
N GLY A 189 -16.85 -6.38 9.31
CA GLY A 189 -16.61 -4.95 9.60
C GLY A 189 -17.72 -3.98 9.15
N TRP A 190 -18.80 -4.46 8.54
CA TRP A 190 -19.81 -3.62 7.87
C TRP A 190 -20.58 -2.70 8.81
N LEU A 191 -20.71 -3.05 10.09
CA LEU A 191 -21.40 -2.19 11.06
C LEU A 191 -20.72 -0.82 11.16
N MET A 192 -19.38 -0.78 11.13
CA MET A 192 -18.63 0.48 11.19
C MET A 192 -18.88 1.33 9.94
N ALA A 193 -18.94 0.70 8.76
CA ALA A 193 -19.27 1.40 7.53
C ALA A 193 -20.66 2.06 7.58
N SER A 194 -21.63 1.42 8.25
CA SER A 194 -22.94 2.05 8.45
C SER A 194 -22.85 3.27 9.37
N ALA A 195 -21.97 3.24 10.37
CA ALA A 195 -21.78 4.31 11.36
C ALA A 195 -21.15 5.56 10.78
N ASP A 196 -20.11 5.38 9.96
CA ASP A 196 -19.29 6.47 9.43
C ASP A 196 -20.06 7.37 8.47
N GLN A 197 -21.24 6.93 7.98
CA GLN A 197 -22.09 7.62 7.01
C GLN A 197 -21.28 8.23 5.85
N HIS A 198 -20.21 7.56 5.43
CA HIS A 198 -19.37 8.03 4.35
C HIS A 198 -20.18 8.01 3.05
N SER A 199 -20.74 9.17 2.69
CA SER A 199 -21.52 9.33 1.46
C SER A 199 -20.67 9.17 0.20
N ALA A 200 -19.34 9.25 0.35
CA ALA A 200 -18.41 9.13 -0.75
C ALA A 200 -17.16 8.32 -0.40
N ILE A 201 -16.70 7.54 -1.38
CA ILE A 201 -15.48 6.74 -1.35
C ILE A 201 -14.53 7.31 -2.40
N TRP A 202 -13.28 7.52 -2.02
CA TRP A 202 -12.25 8.06 -2.92
C TRP A 202 -11.30 6.96 -3.35
N VAL A 203 -11.40 6.52 -4.59
CA VAL A 203 -10.50 5.51 -5.16
C VAL A 203 -9.79 6.12 -6.35
N ASN A 204 -8.46 6.02 -6.41
CA ASN A 204 -7.69 6.44 -7.59
C ASN A 204 -7.85 7.92 -8.01
N GLY A 205 -8.29 8.79 -7.11
CA GLY A 205 -8.55 10.22 -7.40
C GLY A 205 -9.99 10.50 -7.79
N ASP A 206 -10.78 9.47 -8.10
CA ASP A 206 -12.19 9.58 -8.40
C ASP A 206 -13.03 9.48 -7.12
N LYS A 207 -14.09 10.30 -7.08
CA LYS A 207 -15.11 10.29 -6.02
C LYS A 207 -16.27 9.41 -6.45
N PHE A 208 -16.60 8.40 -5.67
CA PHE A 208 -17.75 7.53 -5.85
C PHE A 208 -18.75 7.80 -4.75
N GLU A 209 -19.95 8.26 -5.11
CA GLU A 209 -21.02 8.47 -4.15
C GLU A 209 -21.84 7.19 -4.00
N LEU A 210 -22.11 6.80 -2.76
CA LEU A 210 -23.02 5.69 -2.49
C LEU A 210 -24.43 6.10 -2.88
N SER A 211 -25.22 5.13 -3.36
CA SER A 211 -26.58 5.44 -3.79
C SER A 211 -27.46 5.87 -2.60
N PRO A 212 -28.52 6.66 -2.84
CA PRO A 212 -29.50 6.99 -1.80
C PRO A 212 -30.12 5.75 -1.15
N GLU A 213 -30.19 4.62 -1.87
CA GLU A 213 -30.71 3.36 -1.34
C GLU A 213 -29.74 2.73 -0.32
N ALA A 214 -28.43 2.74 -0.60
CA ALA A 214 -27.42 2.30 0.38
C ALA A 214 -27.43 3.16 1.64
N ILE A 215 -27.58 4.48 1.49
CA ILE A 215 -27.69 5.42 2.61
C ILE A 215 -28.96 5.15 3.42
N CYS A 216 -30.11 4.97 2.76
CA CYS A 216 -31.38 4.62 3.42
C CYS A 216 -31.27 3.30 4.20
N HIS A 217 -30.61 2.28 3.65
CA HIS A 217 -30.36 1.04 4.38
C HIS A 217 -29.41 1.22 5.57
N ALA A 218 -28.41 2.11 5.47
CA ALA A 218 -27.54 2.45 6.59
C ALA A 218 -28.34 3.13 7.71
N GLU A 219 -29.20 4.10 7.39
CA GLU A 219 -30.10 4.76 8.35
C GLU A 219 -31.07 3.78 8.99
N ALA A 220 -31.65 2.86 8.21
CA ALA A 220 -32.52 1.81 8.73
C ALA A 220 -31.78 0.88 9.70
N LEU A 221 -30.53 0.53 9.41
CA LEU A 221 -29.68 -0.27 10.30
C LEU A 221 -29.34 0.49 11.58
N GLN A 222 -28.93 1.76 11.48
CA GLN A 222 -28.67 2.61 12.64
C GLN A 222 -29.90 2.76 13.53
N LYS A 223 -31.08 2.95 12.93
CA LYS A 223 -32.34 3.02 13.66
C LYS A 223 -32.66 1.71 14.38
N ALA A 224 -32.61 0.58 13.68
CA ALA A 224 -32.88 -0.73 14.29
C ALA A 224 -31.88 -1.06 15.41
N TRP A 225 -30.63 -0.63 15.26
CA TRP A 225 -29.60 -0.74 16.29
C TRP A 225 -29.90 0.14 17.52
N SER A 226 -30.30 1.39 17.29
CA SER A 226 -30.74 2.31 18.35
C SER A 226 -31.95 1.74 19.10
N ASP A 227 -32.93 1.20 18.38
CA ASP A 227 -34.13 0.60 18.99
C ASP A 227 -33.76 -0.59 19.89
N LEU A 228 -32.82 -1.46 19.45
CA LEU A 228 -32.29 -2.53 20.29
C LEU A 228 -31.56 -2.00 21.53
N THR A 229 -30.71 -0.99 21.35
CA THR A 229 -29.93 -0.42 22.45
C THR A 229 -30.86 0.22 23.48
N GLN A 230 -31.85 1.00 23.05
CA GLN A 230 -32.85 1.61 23.94
C GLN A 230 -33.66 0.54 24.69
N LEU A 231 -34.02 -0.56 24.03
CA LEU A 231 -34.73 -1.67 24.69
C LEU A 231 -33.88 -2.33 25.78
N LEU A 232 -32.59 -2.55 25.50
CA LEU A 232 -31.65 -3.11 26.47
C LEU A 232 -31.36 -2.15 27.62
N ASP A 233 -31.18 -0.85 27.34
CA ASP A 233 -30.94 0.17 28.36
C ASP A 233 -32.17 0.37 29.27
N ALA A 234 -33.38 0.34 28.70
CA ALA A 234 -34.61 0.40 29.48
C ALA A 234 -34.75 -0.80 30.43
N SER A 235 -34.33 -1.99 29.98
CA SER A 235 -34.28 -3.20 30.80
C SER A 235 -33.21 -3.09 31.91
N ALA A 236 -32.03 -2.57 31.59
CA ALA A 236 -30.92 -2.42 32.54
C ALA A 236 -31.17 -1.35 33.62
N ALA A 237 -31.90 -0.28 33.29
CA ALA A 237 -32.25 0.81 34.19
C ALA A 237 -33.48 0.53 35.07
N ALA A 238 -34.26 -0.49 34.73
CA ALA A 238 -35.48 -0.84 35.44
C ALA A 238 -35.17 -1.30 36.89
N PRO A 239 -35.79 -0.71 37.92
CA PRO A 239 -35.59 -1.17 39.30
C PRO A 239 -36.08 -2.61 39.48
N ASP A 240 -35.45 -3.35 40.39
CA ASP A 240 -35.77 -4.75 40.71
C ASP A 240 -37.29 -4.94 40.88
N GLY A 241 -37.93 -5.64 39.93
CA GLY A 241 -39.38 -5.89 39.90
C GLY A 241 -40.16 -5.18 38.79
N CYS A 242 -39.55 -4.30 38.01
CA CYS A 242 -40.13 -3.78 36.78
C CYS A 242 -40.17 -4.87 35.69
N ARG A 243 -41.16 -4.78 34.78
CA ARG A 243 -41.32 -5.75 33.70
C ARG A 243 -40.17 -5.61 32.71
N HIS A 244 -39.38 -6.68 32.57
CA HIS A 244 -38.47 -6.85 31.44
C HIS A 244 -39.22 -6.75 30.11
N PRO A 245 -38.55 -6.32 29.04
CA PRO A 245 -39.15 -6.25 27.71
C PRO A 245 -39.76 -7.60 27.37
N GLY A 246 -41.01 -7.56 26.90
CA GLY A 246 -41.74 -8.79 26.61
C GLY A 246 -41.02 -9.56 25.51
N ARG A 247 -41.02 -10.89 25.56
CA ARG A 247 -40.43 -11.75 24.52
C ARG A 247 -40.84 -11.31 23.09
N SER A 248 -42.10 -10.92 22.90
CA SER A 248 -42.62 -10.46 21.60
C SER A 248 -41.96 -9.15 21.13
N GLU A 249 -41.65 -8.23 22.03
CA GLU A 249 -41.04 -6.93 21.73
C GLU A 249 -39.58 -7.13 21.33
N LEU A 250 -38.83 -7.91 22.12
CA LEU A 250 -37.45 -8.26 21.78
C LEU A 250 -37.35 -9.03 20.46
N CYS A 251 -38.24 -10.01 20.23
CA CYS A 251 -38.32 -10.71 18.96
C CYS A 251 -38.52 -9.75 17.77
N ALA A 252 -39.42 -8.78 17.91
CA ALA A 252 -39.68 -7.80 16.85
C ALA A 252 -38.47 -6.90 16.57
N VAL A 253 -37.75 -6.46 17.61
CA VAL A 253 -36.55 -5.61 17.45
C VAL A 253 -35.39 -6.41 16.85
N LEU A 254 -35.19 -7.66 17.28
CA LEU A 254 -34.17 -8.54 16.70
C LEU A 254 -34.45 -8.87 15.23
N ASP A 255 -35.70 -9.12 14.87
CA ASP A 255 -36.11 -9.37 13.48
C ASP A 255 -35.89 -8.12 12.60
N SER A 256 -36.31 -6.95 13.08
CA SER A 256 -36.06 -5.67 12.42
C SER A 256 -34.57 -5.39 12.22
N LEU A 257 -33.73 -5.70 13.21
CA LEU A 257 -32.28 -5.54 13.11
C LEU A 257 -31.67 -6.49 12.08
N ASP A 258 -32.06 -7.77 12.05
CA ASP A 258 -31.52 -8.73 11.09
C ASP A 258 -31.90 -8.39 9.64
N VAL A 259 -33.14 -7.92 9.41
CA VAL A 259 -33.62 -7.45 8.11
C VAL A 259 -32.86 -6.19 7.67
N ALA A 260 -32.71 -5.21 8.55
CA ALA A 260 -31.98 -3.98 8.25
C ALA A 260 -30.50 -4.26 7.95
N TRP A 261 -29.88 -5.16 8.72
CA TRP A 261 -28.51 -5.62 8.48
C TRP A 261 -28.39 -6.29 7.10
N ALA A 262 -29.30 -7.20 6.77
CA ALA A 262 -29.28 -7.91 5.50
C ALA A 262 -29.39 -6.95 4.31
N GLY A 263 -30.30 -5.98 4.41
CA GLY A 263 -30.52 -4.97 3.39
C GLY A 263 -29.28 -4.08 3.19
N PHE A 264 -28.72 -3.56 4.29
CA PHE A 264 -27.50 -2.75 4.24
C PHE A 264 -26.31 -3.53 3.69
N GLU A 265 -26.01 -4.71 4.25
CA GLU A 265 -24.88 -5.53 3.80
C GLU A 265 -25.01 -5.87 2.31
N HIS A 266 -26.20 -6.26 1.85
CA HIS A 266 -26.40 -6.57 0.43
C HIS A 266 -26.13 -5.35 -0.46
N LYS A 267 -26.76 -4.22 -0.15
CA LYS A 267 -26.69 -3.03 -1.01
C LYS A 267 -25.30 -2.39 -0.96
N TYR A 268 -24.74 -2.19 0.23
CA TYR A 268 -23.43 -1.57 0.42
C TYR A 268 -22.32 -2.39 -0.25
N ILE A 269 -22.27 -3.71 -0.02
CA ILE A 269 -21.22 -4.55 -0.61
C ILE A 269 -21.39 -4.68 -2.13
N ALA A 270 -22.62 -4.73 -2.64
CA ALA A 270 -22.85 -4.70 -4.09
C ALA A 270 -22.26 -3.43 -4.72
N GLU A 271 -22.52 -2.27 -4.13
CA GLU A 271 -21.95 -1.00 -4.61
C GLU A 271 -20.43 -0.93 -4.46
N LEU A 272 -19.87 -1.44 -3.36
CA LEU A 272 -18.42 -1.53 -3.22
C LEU A 272 -17.81 -2.38 -4.35
N ILE A 273 -18.39 -3.54 -4.65
CA ILE A 273 -17.93 -4.39 -5.76
C ILE A 273 -17.99 -3.63 -7.08
N GLU A 274 -19.08 -2.90 -7.34
CA GLU A 274 -19.21 -2.06 -8.53
C GLU A 274 -18.11 -1.01 -8.57
N ILE A 275 -17.90 -0.24 -7.50
CA ILE A 275 -16.84 0.78 -7.38
C ILE A 275 -15.46 0.16 -7.60
N GLU A 276 -15.18 -1.00 -7.03
CA GLU A 276 -13.91 -1.69 -7.23
C GLU A 276 -13.71 -2.11 -8.70
N GLU A 277 -14.75 -2.64 -9.36
CA GLU A 277 -14.74 -2.94 -10.79
C GLU A 277 -14.49 -1.68 -11.61
N GLN A 278 -15.13 -0.57 -11.24
CA GLN A 278 -14.95 0.74 -11.86
C GLN A 278 -13.49 1.22 -11.73
N ALA A 279 -12.92 1.12 -10.54
CA ALA A 279 -11.55 1.53 -10.24
C ALA A 279 -10.51 0.67 -10.98
N ARG A 280 -10.79 -0.62 -11.20
CA ARG A 280 -9.96 -1.54 -11.99
C ARG A 280 -10.06 -1.32 -13.50
N ARG A 281 -11.02 -0.54 -14.02
CA ARG A 281 -11.21 -0.35 -15.47
C ARG A 281 -9.96 0.14 -16.19
N LEU A 282 -9.15 0.98 -15.56
CA LEU A 282 -7.94 1.52 -16.18
C LEU A 282 -6.93 0.42 -16.52
N ILE A 283 -6.66 -0.48 -15.57
CA ILE A 283 -5.74 -1.60 -15.79
C ILE A 283 -6.34 -2.66 -16.70
N ILE A 284 -7.64 -2.92 -16.61
CA ILE A 284 -8.35 -3.82 -17.53
C ILE A 284 -8.21 -3.33 -18.97
N LYS A 285 -8.46 -2.04 -19.23
CA LYS A 285 -8.31 -1.44 -20.56
C LYS A 285 -6.87 -1.56 -21.09
N ALA A 286 -5.86 -1.31 -20.25
CA ALA A 286 -4.47 -1.48 -20.64
C ALA A 286 -4.12 -2.94 -20.97
N VAL A 287 -4.62 -3.90 -20.18
CA VAL A 287 -4.48 -5.35 -20.43
C VAL A 287 -5.13 -5.77 -21.75
N GLU A 288 -6.32 -5.25 -22.05
CA GLU A 288 -7.01 -5.51 -23.32
C GLU A 288 -6.26 -4.93 -24.52
N LEU A 289 -5.76 -3.70 -24.41
CA LEU A 289 -4.94 -3.06 -25.45
C LEU A 289 -3.66 -3.85 -25.70
N GLU A 290 -2.97 -4.29 -24.64
CA GLU A 290 -1.78 -5.13 -24.78
C GLU A 290 -2.11 -6.48 -25.43
N ALA A 291 -3.21 -7.13 -25.06
CA ALA A 291 -3.61 -8.40 -25.67
C ALA A 291 -3.93 -8.26 -27.18
N LYS A 292 -4.60 -7.16 -27.56
CA LYS A 292 -4.86 -6.83 -28.97
C LYS A 292 -3.55 -6.56 -29.72
N LEU A 293 -2.67 -5.74 -29.14
CA LEU A 293 -1.38 -5.43 -29.72
C LEU A 293 -0.54 -6.69 -29.96
N ALA A 294 -0.44 -7.57 -28.96
CA ALA A 294 0.27 -8.84 -29.10
C ALA A 294 -0.28 -9.71 -30.25
N THR A 295 -1.60 -9.78 -30.38
CA THR A 295 -2.26 -10.54 -31.46
C THR A 295 -1.91 -9.97 -32.85
N VAL A 296 -1.88 -8.64 -33.00
CA VAL A 296 -1.56 -7.98 -34.27
C VAL A 296 -0.06 -8.08 -34.59
N GLU A 297 0.83 -8.04 -33.59
CA GLU A 297 2.28 -8.15 -33.79
C GLU A 297 2.73 -9.55 -34.27
N ASP A 298 1.97 -10.58 -33.95
CA ASP A 298 2.17 -11.96 -34.41
C ASP A 298 1.63 -12.19 -35.84
N ALA A 299 0.76 -11.30 -36.33
CA ALA A 299 0.23 -11.39 -37.69
C ALA A 299 1.30 -10.98 -38.74
N PRO A 300 1.28 -11.59 -39.94
CA PRO A 300 2.25 -11.29 -41.01
C PRO A 300 2.09 -9.87 -41.59
N GLN A 301 0.89 -9.29 -41.49
CA GLN A 301 0.59 -7.94 -41.97
C GLN A 301 0.84 -6.92 -40.86
N LYS A 302 2.10 -6.53 -40.68
CA LYS A 302 2.48 -5.42 -39.79
C LYS A 302 2.20 -4.10 -40.49
N GLY A 303 1.61 -3.15 -39.79
CA GLY A 303 1.28 -1.86 -40.40
C GLY A 303 0.68 -0.85 -39.44
N LYS A 304 -0.18 0.01 -39.99
CA LYS A 304 -0.80 1.16 -39.32
C LYS A 304 -1.54 0.78 -38.03
N GLU A 305 -2.21 -0.36 -38.01
CA GLU A 305 -2.96 -0.85 -36.84
C GLU A 305 -2.04 -1.11 -35.63
N THR A 306 -0.85 -1.66 -35.83
CA THR A 306 0.14 -1.87 -34.76
C THR A 306 0.52 -0.54 -34.11
N VAL A 307 0.78 0.49 -34.92
CA VAL A 307 1.16 1.83 -34.45
C VAL A 307 0.01 2.50 -33.68
N GLU A 308 -1.22 2.38 -34.18
CA GLU A 308 -2.41 2.91 -33.50
C GLU A 308 -2.65 2.22 -32.14
N LEU A 309 -2.48 0.90 -32.07
CA LEU A 309 -2.59 0.15 -30.82
C LEU A 309 -1.46 0.47 -29.84
N GLN A 310 -0.21 0.62 -30.31
CA GLN A 310 0.89 1.05 -29.45
C GLN A 310 0.64 2.45 -28.89
N ARG A 311 0.17 3.40 -29.72
CA ARG A 311 -0.20 4.74 -29.27
C ARG A 311 -1.30 4.71 -28.21
N ALA A 312 -2.36 3.94 -28.44
CA ALA A 312 -3.44 3.78 -27.49
C ALA A 312 -2.97 3.14 -26.17
N LEU A 313 -2.08 2.14 -26.24
CA LEU A 313 -1.50 1.51 -25.06
C LEU A 313 -0.63 2.48 -24.26
N VAL A 314 0.23 3.25 -24.93
CA VAL A 314 1.05 4.30 -24.28
C VAL A 314 0.18 5.32 -23.57
N GLN A 315 -0.89 5.80 -24.20
CA GLN A 315 -1.86 6.70 -23.55
C GLN A 315 -2.53 6.03 -22.34
N GLY A 316 -2.85 4.74 -22.43
CA GLY A 316 -3.37 3.97 -21.29
C GLY A 316 -2.37 3.86 -20.14
N ILE A 317 -1.09 3.66 -20.43
CA ILE A 317 -0.01 3.60 -19.43
C ILE A 317 0.21 4.97 -18.79
N ALA A 318 0.25 6.05 -19.57
CA ALA A 318 0.37 7.41 -19.06
C ALA A 318 -0.79 7.78 -18.11
N HIS A 319 -2.02 7.39 -18.46
CA HIS A 319 -3.18 7.59 -17.59
C HIS A 319 -3.15 6.70 -16.34
N LEU A 320 -2.67 5.46 -16.45
CA LEU A 320 -2.39 4.61 -15.28
C LEU A 320 -1.35 5.25 -14.37
N ASN A 321 -0.32 5.88 -14.94
CA ASN A 321 0.76 6.53 -14.22
C ASN A 321 0.24 7.68 -13.35
N SER A 322 -0.59 8.57 -13.90
CA SER A 322 -1.12 9.71 -13.13
C SER A 322 -2.00 9.31 -11.96
N VAL A 323 -2.64 8.14 -12.05
CA VAL A 323 -3.52 7.61 -11.01
C VAL A 323 -2.79 6.75 -9.98
N ALA A 324 -1.89 5.88 -10.43
CA ALA A 324 -1.33 4.82 -9.60
C ALA A 324 0.08 5.12 -9.07
N ASN A 325 0.86 6.01 -9.70
CA ASN A 325 2.23 6.27 -9.26
C ASN A 325 2.27 6.94 -7.86
N PHE A 326 3.40 6.81 -7.15
CA PHE A 326 3.58 7.18 -5.75
C PHE A 326 3.00 8.57 -5.44
N ARG A 327 2.04 8.62 -4.51
CA ARG A 327 1.30 9.82 -4.08
C ARG A 327 0.45 10.49 -5.17
N ARG A 328 0.05 9.78 -6.24
CA ARG A 328 -0.76 10.32 -7.35
C ARG A 328 -0.09 11.52 -8.03
N LYS A 329 1.24 11.48 -8.12
CA LYS A 329 2.07 12.51 -8.76
C LYS A 329 2.63 12.09 -10.12
N GLY A 330 2.22 10.93 -10.63
CA GLY A 330 2.67 10.47 -11.93
C GLY A 330 2.19 11.41 -13.03
N ARG A 331 3.00 11.53 -14.07
CA ARG A 331 2.68 12.31 -15.27
C ARG A 331 1.85 11.52 -16.28
N ASP A 332 0.97 12.23 -17.00
CA ASP A 332 0.18 11.70 -18.13
C ASP A 332 0.52 12.34 -19.49
N ASP A 333 1.50 13.25 -19.53
CA ASP A 333 1.91 14.00 -20.72
C ASP A 333 3.01 13.31 -21.57
N LEU A 334 3.38 12.08 -21.21
CA LEU A 334 4.41 11.30 -21.89
C LEU A 334 3.82 10.51 -23.08
N GLY A 335 4.07 11.03 -24.29
CA GLY A 335 3.44 10.57 -25.54
C GLY A 335 4.20 9.51 -26.36
N PHE A 336 3.47 8.85 -27.26
CA PHE A 336 3.98 7.79 -28.14
C PHE A 336 5.15 8.23 -29.06
N ASP A 337 5.25 9.51 -29.39
CA ASP A 337 6.35 10.09 -30.16
C ASP A 337 7.73 9.86 -29.53
N ILE A 338 7.77 9.68 -28.19
CA ILE A 338 8.99 9.32 -27.46
C ILE A 338 9.44 7.90 -27.83
N LEU A 339 8.51 6.94 -27.84
CA LEU A 339 8.76 5.55 -28.21
C LEU A 339 9.13 5.41 -29.68
N GLU A 340 8.46 6.16 -30.55
CA GLU A 340 8.78 6.24 -31.99
C GLU A 340 10.22 6.72 -32.20
N SER A 341 10.59 7.85 -31.58
CA SER A 341 11.96 8.40 -31.65
C SER A 341 13.01 7.41 -31.12
N ALA A 342 12.74 6.73 -30.00
CA ALA A 342 13.63 5.71 -29.46
C ALA A 342 13.79 4.51 -30.41
N SER A 343 12.69 4.06 -31.01
CA SER A 343 12.70 2.97 -31.99
C SER A 343 13.47 3.33 -33.25
N GLU A 344 13.33 4.57 -33.73
CA GLU A 344 14.13 5.09 -34.86
C GLU A 344 15.63 5.09 -34.54
N VAL A 345 16.02 5.53 -33.34
CA VAL A 345 17.42 5.49 -32.89
C VAL A 345 17.94 4.07 -32.91
N LEU A 346 17.23 3.11 -32.31
CA LEU A 346 17.64 1.70 -32.26
C LEU A 346 17.75 1.07 -33.65
N SER A 347 16.82 1.39 -34.55
CA SER A 347 16.82 0.87 -35.93
C SER A 347 18.09 1.26 -36.71
N LYS A 348 18.65 2.45 -36.46
CA LYS A 348 19.92 2.90 -37.06
C LYS A 348 21.11 2.05 -36.65
N PHE A 349 21.03 1.36 -35.51
CA PHE A 349 22.04 0.43 -35.02
C PHE A 349 21.68 -1.04 -35.27
N GLY A 350 20.62 -1.31 -36.05
CA GLY A 350 20.17 -2.67 -36.33
C GLY A 350 19.58 -3.39 -35.11
N LEU A 351 19.13 -2.63 -34.10
CA LEU A 351 18.51 -3.18 -32.90
C LEU A 351 16.98 -3.08 -32.99
N SER A 352 16.30 -4.08 -32.44
CA SER A 352 14.84 -4.14 -32.34
C SER A 352 14.38 -4.29 -30.88
N SER A 353 13.08 -4.06 -30.63
CA SER A 353 12.47 -4.35 -29.32
C SER A 353 12.72 -5.80 -28.86
N LYS A 354 12.74 -6.76 -29.81
CA LYS A 354 13.03 -8.17 -29.50
C LYS A 354 14.43 -8.39 -28.95
N ASP A 355 15.42 -7.64 -29.45
CA ASP A 355 16.79 -7.73 -28.97
C ASP A 355 16.91 -7.20 -27.53
N ILE A 356 16.17 -6.13 -27.21
CA ILE A 356 16.11 -5.56 -25.86
C ILE A 356 15.47 -6.57 -24.89
N VAL A 357 14.35 -7.17 -25.27
CA VAL A 357 13.70 -8.22 -24.48
C VAL A 357 14.64 -9.41 -24.28
N ALA A 358 15.31 -9.86 -25.34
CA ALA A 358 16.25 -10.98 -25.29
C ALA A 358 17.44 -10.69 -24.38
N ALA A 359 17.98 -9.47 -24.41
CA ALA A 359 19.08 -9.06 -23.53
C ALA A 359 18.66 -9.05 -22.06
N GLY A 360 17.46 -8.56 -21.74
CA GLY A 360 16.91 -8.60 -20.37
C GLY A 360 16.67 -10.02 -19.83
N GLU A 361 16.49 -11.00 -20.71
CA GLU A 361 16.39 -12.43 -20.37
C GLU A 361 17.77 -13.12 -20.25
N GLY A 362 18.87 -12.38 -20.41
CA GLY A 362 20.23 -12.93 -20.32
C GLY A 362 20.72 -13.66 -21.57
N LYS A 363 20.09 -13.45 -22.74
CA LYS A 363 20.58 -14.03 -24.01
C LYS A 363 21.82 -13.27 -24.49
N GLY A 364 22.98 -13.88 -24.30
CA GLY A 364 24.29 -13.22 -24.43
C GLY A 364 24.58 -12.50 -25.76
N PHE A 365 24.06 -12.99 -26.90
CA PHE A 365 24.32 -12.34 -28.19
C PHE A 365 23.64 -10.96 -28.31
N ALA A 366 22.38 -10.85 -27.91
CA ALA A 366 21.64 -9.58 -27.97
C ALA A 366 22.22 -8.56 -26.97
N ALA A 367 22.60 -9.03 -25.77
CA ALA A 367 23.28 -8.20 -24.77
C ALA A 367 24.60 -7.62 -25.31
N ALA A 368 25.41 -8.43 -26.00
CA ALA A 368 26.67 -7.98 -26.59
C ALA A 368 26.45 -6.96 -27.72
N ALA A 369 25.45 -7.16 -28.59
CA ALA A 369 25.11 -6.23 -29.66
C ALA A 369 24.63 -4.87 -29.12
N ILE A 370 23.80 -4.89 -28.07
CA ILE A 370 23.37 -3.66 -27.38
C ILE A 370 24.56 -2.97 -26.74
N GLN A 371 25.44 -3.71 -26.05
CA GLN A 371 26.61 -3.14 -25.42
C GLN A 371 27.56 -2.48 -26.43
N ASP A 372 27.77 -3.09 -27.61
CA ASP A 372 28.52 -2.49 -28.72
C ASP A 372 27.87 -1.19 -29.23
N ALA A 373 26.56 -1.20 -29.45
CA ALA A 373 25.83 -0.01 -29.91
C ALA A 373 25.87 1.14 -28.88
N VAL A 374 25.66 0.84 -27.60
CA VAL A 374 25.79 1.81 -26.50
C VAL A 374 27.23 2.35 -26.40
N SER A 375 28.22 1.47 -26.57
CA SER A 375 29.64 1.87 -26.60
C SER A 375 29.98 2.78 -27.78
N ARG A 376 29.10 2.91 -28.78
CA ARG A 376 29.21 3.89 -29.87
C ARG A 376 28.39 5.15 -29.65
N SER A 377 27.22 5.06 -29.01
CA SER A 377 26.30 6.20 -28.83
C SER A 377 25.55 6.13 -27.49
N ALA A 378 25.68 7.18 -26.67
CA ALA A 378 24.91 7.31 -25.43
C ALA A 378 23.40 7.44 -25.68
N GLY A 379 23.03 8.06 -26.79
CA GLY A 379 21.66 8.12 -27.26
C GLY A 379 20.99 6.75 -27.39
N VAL A 380 21.75 5.72 -27.76
CA VAL A 380 21.27 4.33 -27.81
C VAL A 380 20.90 3.82 -26.43
N SER A 381 21.68 4.11 -25.39
CA SER A 381 21.36 3.69 -24.02
C SER A 381 19.99 4.21 -23.58
N MET A 382 19.73 5.50 -23.80
CA MET A 382 18.45 6.12 -23.42
C MET A 382 17.29 5.56 -24.25
N ALA A 383 17.51 5.27 -25.54
CA ALA A 383 16.51 4.62 -26.38
C ALA A 383 16.22 3.16 -25.94
N VAL A 384 17.24 2.42 -25.50
CA VAL A 384 17.10 1.09 -24.90
C VAL A 384 16.25 1.15 -23.64
N ASP A 385 16.46 2.13 -22.76
CA ASP A 385 15.69 2.29 -21.52
C ASP A 385 14.22 2.59 -21.80
N VAL A 386 13.92 3.49 -22.75
CA VAL A 386 12.54 3.83 -23.16
C VAL A 386 11.81 2.60 -23.70
N VAL A 387 12.42 1.86 -24.63
CA VAL A 387 11.80 0.67 -25.23
C VAL A 387 11.75 -0.48 -24.21
N GLY A 388 12.79 -0.63 -23.39
CA GLY A 388 12.88 -1.67 -22.36
C GLY A 388 11.83 -1.52 -21.28
N SER A 389 11.63 -0.30 -20.76
CA SER A 389 10.59 0.00 -19.77
C SER A 389 9.17 -0.18 -20.35
N PHE A 390 8.95 0.18 -21.63
CA PHE A 390 7.70 -0.12 -22.34
C PHE A 390 7.44 -1.63 -22.41
N GLU A 391 8.40 -2.42 -22.87
CA GLU A 391 8.27 -3.89 -22.93
C GLU A 391 8.12 -4.53 -21.54
N ALA A 392 8.76 -3.97 -20.51
CA ALA A 392 8.59 -4.41 -19.14
C ALA A 392 7.16 -4.17 -18.64
N MET A 393 6.55 -3.03 -18.96
CA MET A 393 5.15 -2.75 -18.67
C MET A 393 4.22 -3.71 -19.40
N ARG A 394 4.46 -3.96 -20.70
CA ARG A 394 3.69 -4.95 -21.48
C ARG A 394 3.74 -6.34 -20.85
N ARG A 395 4.92 -6.79 -20.44
CA ARG A 395 5.10 -8.07 -19.73
C ARG A 395 4.30 -8.11 -18.42
N TYR A 396 4.34 -7.03 -17.64
CA TYR A 396 3.54 -6.91 -16.41
C TYR A 396 2.04 -7.03 -16.68
N LEU A 397 1.52 -6.33 -17.69
CA LEU A 397 0.11 -6.40 -18.09
C LEU A 397 -0.31 -7.83 -18.51
N ARG A 398 0.56 -8.57 -19.22
CA ARG A 398 0.31 -9.98 -19.58
C ARG A 398 0.23 -10.89 -18.35
N GLU A 399 1.03 -10.64 -17.32
CA GLU A 399 0.97 -11.40 -16.06
C GLU A 399 -0.28 -11.05 -15.25
N VAL A 400 -0.59 -9.76 -15.11
CA VAL A 400 -1.79 -9.30 -14.41
C VAL A 400 -3.07 -9.82 -15.04
N LYS A 401 -3.12 -9.96 -16.38
CA LYS A 401 -4.25 -10.57 -17.09
C LYS A 401 -4.70 -11.91 -16.50
N LYS A 402 -3.76 -12.70 -15.96
CA LYS A 402 -4.02 -14.04 -15.41
C LYS A 402 -4.71 -14.00 -14.04
N CYS A 403 -4.72 -12.85 -13.37
CA CYS A 403 -5.24 -12.69 -12.02
C CYS A 403 -5.79 -11.27 -11.76
N LEU A 404 -6.59 -10.74 -12.68
CA LEU A 404 -7.19 -9.39 -12.56
C LEU A 404 -8.01 -9.22 -11.28
N GLU A 405 -8.64 -10.29 -10.80
CA GLU A 405 -9.41 -10.33 -9.56
C GLU A 405 -8.58 -10.13 -8.30
N ARG A 406 -7.24 -10.29 -8.39
CA ARG A 406 -6.31 -10.08 -7.28
C ARG A 406 -5.71 -8.68 -7.25
N VAL A 407 -5.96 -7.85 -8.26
CA VAL A 407 -5.47 -6.48 -8.32
C VAL A 407 -6.25 -5.64 -7.31
N ASP A 408 -5.51 -4.93 -6.44
CA ASP A 408 -6.10 -3.99 -5.49
C ASP A 408 -6.77 -2.84 -6.28
N PRO A 409 -8.05 -2.53 -6.03
CA PRO A 409 -8.75 -1.41 -6.66
C PRO A 409 -8.03 -0.07 -6.49
N HIS A 410 -7.36 0.15 -5.36
CA HIS A 410 -6.46 1.27 -5.14
C HIS A 410 -5.15 0.96 -5.84
N LEU A 411 -4.99 1.44 -7.07
CA LEU A 411 -3.92 0.99 -7.96
C LEU A 411 -2.52 1.24 -7.37
N CYS A 412 -2.36 2.27 -6.54
CA CYS A 412 -1.10 2.58 -5.84
C CYS A 412 -0.68 1.53 -4.79
N ASN A 413 -1.58 0.64 -4.36
CA ASN A 413 -1.25 -0.45 -3.44
C ASN A 413 -0.61 -1.65 -4.16
N ASN A 414 -0.69 -1.69 -5.50
CA ASN A 414 -0.09 -2.75 -6.30
C ASN A 414 1.39 -2.45 -6.53
N VAL A 415 2.25 -2.84 -5.57
CA VAL A 415 3.69 -2.53 -5.56
C VAL A 415 4.38 -2.84 -6.90
N GLY A 416 4.03 -3.96 -7.53
CA GLY A 416 4.58 -4.34 -8.84
C GLY A 416 4.19 -3.39 -9.98
N LEU A 417 2.95 -2.89 -9.99
CA LEU A 417 2.50 -1.88 -10.95
C LEU A 417 3.25 -0.56 -10.73
N VAL A 418 3.30 -0.10 -9.47
CA VAL A 418 3.95 1.17 -9.12
C VAL A 418 5.43 1.15 -9.51
N ALA A 419 6.15 0.07 -9.21
CA ALA A 419 7.56 -0.06 -9.58
C ALA A 419 7.77 0.03 -11.10
N ARG A 420 6.86 -0.55 -11.91
CA ARG A 420 6.92 -0.47 -13.38
C ARG A 420 6.56 0.90 -13.91
N LEU A 421 5.62 1.59 -13.29
CA LEU A 421 5.23 2.95 -13.66
C LEU A 421 6.33 3.97 -13.37
N VAL A 422 7.02 3.85 -12.22
CA VAL A 422 8.19 4.68 -11.90
C VAL A 422 9.30 4.50 -12.93
N ASP A 423 9.70 3.25 -13.20
CA ASP A 423 10.73 2.91 -14.18
C ASP A 423 10.39 3.42 -15.60
N TRP A 424 9.11 3.28 -15.97
CA TRP A 424 8.57 3.82 -17.23
C TRP A 424 8.64 5.35 -17.26
N GLU A 425 8.12 6.04 -16.26
CA GLU A 425 8.12 7.51 -16.20
C GLU A 425 9.54 8.07 -16.27
N GLU A 426 10.46 7.58 -15.44
CA GLU A 426 11.86 8.04 -15.42
C GLU A 426 12.54 7.86 -16.79
N SER A 427 12.40 6.69 -17.40
CA SER A 427 12.99 6.40 -18.71
C SER A 427 12.40 7.28 -19.81
N TRP A 428 11.09 7.54 -19.73
CA TRP A 428 10.37 8.32 -20.73
C TRP A 428 10.59 9.82 -20.60
N GLU A 429 10.78 10.36 -19.40
CA GLU A 429 11.21 11.74 -19.20
C GLU A 429 12.57 12.01 -19.84
N ILE A 430 13.52 11.09 -19.64
CA ILE A 430 14.84 11.13 -20.28
C ILE A 430 14.68 11.04 -21.81
N GLY A 431 13.86 10.11 -22.30
CA GLY A 431 13.56 9.94 -23.72
C GLY A 431 12.95 11.19 -24.35
N ALA A 432 11.95 11.80 -23.71
CA ALA A 432 11.25 12.99 -24.20
C ALA A 432 12.17 14.19 -24.39
N ARG A 433 13.21 14.27 -23.56
CA ARG A 433 14.19 15.35 -23.57
C ARG A 433 15.35 15.06 -24.51
N TYR A 434 16.02 13.91 -24.35
CA TYR A 434 17.32 13.66 -24.98
C TYR A 434 17.27 12.74 -26.20
N VAL A 435 16.20 11.94 -26.37
CA VAL A 435 16.04 11.06 -27.52
C VAL A 435 15.21 11.73 -28.61
N ARG A 436 14.09 12.34 -28.23
CA ARG A 436 13.17 13.02 -29.16
C ARG A 436 13.76 14.30 -29.76
N GLN A 437 14.51 15.08 -28.97
CA GLN A 437 15.09 16.34 -29.45
C GLN A 437 16.43 16.07 -30.14
N ARG A 438 16.44 16.07 -31.47
CA ARG A 438 17.62 15.72 -32.29
C ARG A 438 18.89 16.50 -31.93
N SER A 439 18.79 17.80 -31.67
CA SER A 439 19.94 18.62 -31.29
C SER A 439 20.53 18.18 -29.95
N LEU A 440 19.70 17.95 -28.93
CA LEU A 440 20.18 17.45 -27.63
C LEU A 440 20.72 16.03 -27.72
N PHE A 441 20.13 15.19 -28.57
CA PHE A 441 20.63 13.85 -28.86
C PHE A 441 22.05 13.88 -29.43
N GLU A 442 22.27 14.69 -30.47
CA GLU A 442 23.58 14.86 -31.12
C GLU A 442 24.59 15.46 -30.14
N ALA A 443 24.22 16.52 -29.39
CA ALA A 443 25.07 17.12 -28.38
C ALA A 443 25.52 16.13 -27.30
N ASN A 444 24.60 15.29 -26.81
CA ASN A 444 24.91 14.33 -25.77
C ASN A 444 25.84 13.22 -26.27
N ASN A 445 25.63 12.75 -27.51
CA ASN A 445 26.56 11.79 -28.13
C ASN A 445 27.96 12.40 -28.30
N ASP A 446 28.05 13.66 -28.72
CA ASP A 446 29.32 14.37 -28.88
C ASP A 446 30.05 14.49 -27.54
N ILE A 447 29.37 14.91 -26.47
CA ILE A 447 30.00 15.04 -25.16
C ILE A 447 30.48 13.69 -24.61
N VAL A 448 29.74 12.62 -24.85
CA VAL A 448 30.14 11.29 -24.41
C VAL A 448 31.36 10.79 -25.16
N ALA A 449 31.46 11.11 -26.45
CA ALA A 449 32.68 10.85 -27.20
C ALA A 449 33.87 11.61 -26.57
N GLU A 450 33.69 12.87 -26.18
CA GLU A 450 34.73 13.63 -25.45
C GLU A 450 35.05 13.04 -24.08
N PHE A 451 34.07 12.52 -23.34
CA PHE A 451 34.32 11.85 -22.05
C PHE A 451 35.16 10.59 -22.21
N ARG A 452 34.94 9.81 -23.28
CA ARG A 452 35.79 8.64 -23.59
C ARG A 452 37.21 9.05 -23.96
N ILE A 453 37.37 10.15 -24.69
CA ILE A 453 38.69 10.74 -24.94
C ILE A 453 39.33 11.14 -23.60
N ALA A 454 38.58 11.79 -22.70
CA ALA A 454 39.05 12.19 -21.39
C ALA A 454 39.47 11.00 -20.51
N GLN A 455 38.75 9.89 -20.55
CA GLN A 455 39.09 8.64 -19.86
C GLN A 455 40.46 8.10 -20.29
N ASN A 456 40.80 8.22 -21.58
CA ASN A 456 42.13 7.85 -22.08
C ASN A 456 43.22 8.86 -21.68
N LEU A 457 42.87 10.16 -21.58
CA LEU A 457 43.83 11.22 -21.26
C LEU A 457 44.14 11.34 -19.77
N ALA A 458 43.20 10.93 -18.91
CA ALA A 458 43.28 11.03 -17.47
C ALA A 458 42.75 9.73 -16.81
N PRO A 459 43.63 8.76 -16.50
CA PRO A 459 43.22 7.47 -15.92
C PRO A 459 42.41 7.59 -14.62
N ALA A 460 42.67 8.63 -13.82
CA ALA A 460 41.86 8.93 -12.63
C ALA A 460 40.38 9.13 -12.95
N PHE A 461 40.04 9.70 -14.12
CA PHE A 461 38.65 9.82 -14.57
C PHE A 461 38.01 8.47 -14.90
N THR A 462 38.78 7.56 -15.50
CA THR A 462 38.33 6.17 -15.72
C THR A 462 38.02 5.47 -14.41
N THR A 463 38.92 5.58 -13.42
CA THR A 463 38.70 5.04 -12.07
C THR A 463 37.45 5.64 -11.44
N MET A 464 37.30 6.97 -11.48
CA MET A 464 36.08 7.63 -10.97
C MET A 464 34.80 7.11 -11.63
N CYS A 465 34.79 6.95 -12.96
CA CYS A 465 33.66 6.39 -13.70
C CYS A 465 33.36 4.93 -13.30
N THR A 466 34.39 4.09 -13.15
CA THR A 466 34.23 2.67 -12.77
C THR A 466 33.74 2.53 -11.33
N ASP A 467 34.29 3.32 -10.42
CA ASP A 467 34.01 3.23 -8.98
C ASP A 467 32.80 4.07 -8.56
N CYS A 468 32.17 4.78 -9.50
CA CYS A 468 31.08 5.73 -9.25
C CYS A 468 31.45 6.78 -8.18
N ASP A 469 32.66 7.32 -8.26
CA ASP A 469 33.21 8.25 -7.27
C ASP A 469 32.33 9.51 -7.15
N VAL A 470 32.14 10.00 -5.93
CA VAL A 470 31.39 11.23 -5.64
C VAL A 470 32.05 12.47 -6.27
N GLU A 471 33.34 12.43 -6.56
CA GLU A 471 34.02 13.52 -7.28
C GLU A 471 33.52 13.70 -8.71
N LEU A 472 32.85 12.71 -9.30
CA LEU A 472 32.18 12.85 -10.61
C LEU A 472 31.16 13.99 -10.63
N PHE A 473 30.54 14.31 -9.49
CA PHE A 473 29.61 15.43 -9.39
C PHE A 473 30.29 16.78 -9.63
N LEU A 474 31.59 16.88 -9.37
CA LEU A 474 32.38 18.07 -9.63
C LEU A 474 33.05 18.01 -11.01
N VAL A 475 33.53 16.83 -11.43
CA VAL A 475 34.29 16.67 -12.69
C VAL A 475 33.39 16.75 -13.92
N LEU A 476 32.23 16.08 -13.93
CA LEU A 476 31.37 16.02 -15.12
C LEU A 476 30.87 17.39 -15.57
N PRO A 477 30.34 18.27 -14.68
CA PRO A 477 29.97 19.63 -15.07
C PRO A 477 31.12 20.43 -15.67
N ARG A 478 32.34 20.37 -15.10
CA ARG A 478 33.52 21.05 -15.65
C ARG A 478 33.82 20.58 -17.07
N MET A 479 33.78 19.26 -17.27
CA MET A 479 34.02 18.64 -18.57
C MET A 479 32.97 19.06 -19.60
N VAL A 480 31.67 19.11 -19.23
CA VAL A 480 30.61 19.65 -20.09
C VAL A 480 30.91 21.09 -20.51
N ILE A 481 31.26 21.95 -19.56
CA ILE A 481 31.60 23.35 -19.85
C ILE A 481 32.79 23.45 -20.80
N LEU A 482 33.88 22.72 -20.54
CA LEU A 482 35.04 22.70 -21.44
C LEU A 482 34.69 22.22 -22.85
N CYS A 483 33.87 21.16 -22.98
CA CYS A 483 33.41 20.67 -24.29
C CYS A 483 32.57 21.72 -25.04
N CYS A 484 31.74 22.48 -24.33
CA CYS A 484 30.95 23.58 -24.90
C CYS A 484 31.83 24.78 -25.30
N LEU A 485 32.89 25.08 -24.53
CA LEU A 485 33.83 26.15 -24.87
C LEU A 485 34.68 25.81 -26.10
N GLU A 486 35.05 24.53 -26.25
CA GLU A 486 35.81 24.03 -27.41
C GLU A 486 35.01 24.16 -28.71
N LYS A 487 33.74 23.78 -28.68
CA LYS A 487 32.82 23.85 -29.84
C LYS A 487 31.56 24.63 -29.42
N PRO A 488 31.60 25.98 -29.44
CA PRO A 488 30.55 26.84 -28.89
C PRO A 488 29.31 26.98 -29.78
N LEU A 489 29.28 26.27 -30.91
CA LEU A 489 28.14 26.23 -31.83
C LEU A 489 27.21 25.06 -31.49
N GLU A 490 26.08 25.00 -32.20
CA GLU A 490 25.19 23.83 -32.13
C GLU A 490 25.94 22.56 -32.56
N PRO A 491 25.65 21.40 -31.95
CA PRO A 491 24.55 21.14 -31.01
C PRO A 491 24.90 21.35 -29.51
N ARG A 492 26.19 21.51 -29.15
CA ARG A 492 26.64 21.63 -27.74
C ARG A 492 26.11 22.89 -27.05
N ALA A 493 25.96 23.98 -27.79
CA ALA A 493 25.33 25.20 -27.28
C ALA A 493 23.89 24.93 -26.81
N GLY A 494 23.07 24.27 -27.63
CA GLY A 494 21.71 23.87 -27.29
C GLY A 494 21.61 23.06 -26.00
N LEU A 495 22.55 22.13 -25.77
CA LEU A 495 22.59 21.36 -24.52
C LEU A 495 22.84 22.25 -23.31
N LEU A 496 23.86 23.11 -23.34
CA LEU A 496 24.18 23.98 -22.21
C LEU A 496 23.02 24.96 -21.92
N ARG A 497 22.37 25.48 -22.97
CA ARG A 497 21.14 26.28 -22.85
C ARG A 497 20.03 25.52 -22.15
N SER A 498 19.82 24.26 -22.52
CA SER A 498 18.81 23.41 -21.87
C SER A 498 19.11 23.16 -20.39
N LEU A 499 20.39 23.11 -20.00
CA LEU A 499 20.80 22.84 -18.62
C LEU A 499 20.85 24.11 -17.76
N LEU A 500 20.92 25.30 -18.37
CA LEU A 500 20.96 26.62 -17.72
C LEU A 500 19.96 27.60 -18.37
N PRO A 501 18.65 27.28 -18.40
CA PRO A 501 17.67 28.08 -19.13
C PRO A 501 17.57 29.53 -18.62
N HIS A 502 17.91 29.79 -17.35
CA HIS A 502 17.92 31.15 -16.78
C HIS A 502 19.07 32.03 -17.31
N ARG A 503 20.13 31.45 -17.86
CA ARG A 503 21.23 32.20 -18.53
C ARG A 503 20.94 32.46 -20.00
N PHE A 504 20.11 31.62 -20.62
CA PHE A 504 19.87 31.64 -22.06
C PHE A 504 18.37 31.65 -22.35
N PRO A 505 17.73 32.83 -22.50
CA PRO A 505 16.30 32.91 -22.76
C PRO A 505 15.92 32.23 -24.08
N GLU A 506 14.74 31.61 -24.14
CA GLU A 506 14.29 30.76 -25.26
C GLU A 506 14.32 31.46 -26.63
N ASN A 507 14.17 32.79 -26.65
CA ASN A 507 14.12 33.61 -27.87
C ASN A 507 15.50 34.01 -28.42
N ALA A 508 16.56 33.62 -27.74
CA ALA A 508 17.88 34.09 -28.08
C ALA A 508 18.45 33.28 -29.26
N ASN A 509 18.94 33.98 -30.30
CA ASN A 509 19.61 33.42 -31.48
C ASN A 509 20.61 32.29 -31.14
N SER A 510 20.88 31.37 -32.06
CA SER A 510 21.82 30.26 -31.82
C SER A 510 23.24 30.73 -31.43
N GLY A 511 23.71 30.40 -30.23
CA GLY A 511 25.10 30.60 -29.79
C GLY A 511 25.27 30.86 -28.29
N LEU A 512 26.46 30.58 -27.75
CA LEU A 512 26.78 30.80 -26.33
C LEU A 512 27.16 32.27 -26.00
N GLU A 513 27.41 33.10 -27.01
CA GLU A 513 27.96 34.47 -26.85
C GLU A 513 26.94 35.51 -26.35
N GLN A 514 25.69 35.10 -26.11
CA GLN A 514 24.62 36.00 -25.68
C GLN A 514 24.68 36.35 -24.20
N ASP A 515 25.16 35.41 -23.38
CA ASP A 515 25.45 35.69 -21.99
C ASP A 515 26.85 36.32 -21.91
N PRO A 516 26.98 37.55 -21.36
CA PRO A 516 28.25 38.26 -21.37
C PRO A 516 29.33 37.57 -20.51
N GLU A 517 28.94 36.85 -19.45
CA GLU A 517 29.89 36.07 -18.64
C GLU A 517 30.40 34.86 -19.42
N MET A 518 29.53 34.15 -20.16
CA MET A 518 29.91 33.04 -21.02
C MET A 518 30.77 33.49 -22.21
N ALA A 519 30.45 34.64 -22.82
CA ALA A 519 31.27 35.23 -23.87
C ALA A 519 32.68 35.59 -23.36
N ALA A 520 32.78 36.15 -22.16
CA ALA A 520 34.06 36.42 -21.50
C ALA A 520 34.85 35.13 -21.23
N LEU A 521 34.18 34.08 -20.72
CA LEU A 521 34.78 32.76 -20.50
C LEU A 521 35.29 32.14 -21.80
N LEU A 522 34.52 32.24 -22.88
CA LEU A 522 34.92 31.76 -24.21
C LEU A 522 36.15 32.50 -24.74
N ALA A 523 36.22 33.82 -24.54
CA ALA A 523 37.38 34.61 -24.92
C ALA A 523 38.63 34.20 -24.10
N GLN A 524 38.48 33.98 -22.80
CA GLN A 524 39.54 33.51 -21.91
C GLN A 524 40.02 32.10 -22.30
N PHE A 525 39.10 31.19 -22.61
CA PHE A 525 39.42 29.85 -23.11
C PHE A 525 40.26 29.92 -24.39
N LYS A 526 39.85 30.71 -25.38
CA LYS A 526 40.60 30.91 -26.64
C LYS A 526 42.02 31.43 -26.38
N GLN A 527 42.19 32.37 -25.44
CA GLN A 527 43.51 32.89 -25.06
C GLN A 527 44.38 31.81 -24.41
N VAL A 528 43.84 31.01 -23.48
CA VAL A 528 44.57 29.94 -22.81
C VAL A 528 44.99 28.85 -23.81
N ILE A 529 44.12 28.46 -24.74
CA ILE A 529 44.47 27.51 -25.80
C ILE A 529 45.62 28.05 -26.66
N GLN A 530 45.60 29.32 -27.06
CA GLN A 530 46.70 29.94 -27.82
C GLN A 530 48.03 29.90 -27.07
N LEU A 531 48.03 30.19 -25.76
CA LEU A 531 49.24 30.12 -24.92
C LEU A 531 49.76 28.69 -24.78
N LEU A 532 48.88 27.71 -24.60
CA LEU A 532 49.26 26.30 -24.50
C LEU A 532 49.88 25.79 -25.82
N VAL A 533 49.32 26.18 -26.98
CA VAL A 533 49.89 25.84 -28.30
C VAL A 533 51.30 26.42 -28.48
N SER A 534 51.59 27.60 -27.92
CA SER A 534 52.91 28.22 -28.07
C SER A 534 54.01 27.58 -27.21
N GLU A 535 53.65 27.00 -26.06
CA GLU A 535 54.62 26.46 -25.10
C GLU A 535 54.93 24.98 -25.29
N ASP A 536 53.94 24.18 -25.71
CA ASP A 536 54.09 22.73 -25.83
C ASP A 536 53.67 22.27 -27.23
N ARG A 537 54.68 22.00 -28.08
CA ARG A 537 54.43 21.56 -29.47
C ARG A 537 53.94 20.11 -29.55
N ASP A 538 54.19 19.32 -28.51
CA ASP A 538 53.94 17.88 -28.53
C ASP A 538 52.65 17.51 -27.77
N SER A 539 52.19 18.34 -26.83
CA SER A 539 50.92 18.11 -26.12
C SER A 539 49.73 18.82 -26.77
N ALA A 540 48.60 18.13 -26.85
CA ALA A 540 47.33 18.74 -27.24
C ALA A 540 46.84 19.69 -26.13
N PRO A 541 46.67 21.01 -26.39
CA PRO A 541 46.24 22.00 -25.39
C PRO A 541 44.98 21.59 -24.61
N HIS A 542 44.03 20.96 -25.31
CA HIS A 542 42.79 20.47 -24.71
C HIS A 542 43.05 19.36 -23.68
N ALA A 543 44.01 18.46 -23.94
CA ALA A 543 44.34 17.37 -23.02
C ALA A 543 44.86 17.90 -21.67
N THR A 544 45.63 18.98 -21.69
CA THR A 544 46.12 19.66 -20.49
C THR A 544 44.96 20.19 -19.64
N LEU A 545 43.96 20.83 -20.28
CA LEU A 545 42.77 21.34 -19.58
C LEU A 545 41.88 20.21 -19.03
N VAL A 546 41.73 19.12 -19.79
CA VAL A 546 40.98 17.92 -19.34
C VAL A 546 41.64 17.28 -18.13
N ARG A 547 42.96 17.02 -18.16
CA ARG A 547 43.69 16.48 -16.99
C ARG A 547 43.54 17.40 -15.78
N ARG A 548 43.63 18.72 -15.99
CA ARG A 548 43.44 19.70 -14.93
C ARG A 548 42.01 19.70 -14.36
N ALA A 549 40.98 19.55 -15.21
CA ALA A 549 39.59 19.48 -14.78
C ALA A 549 39.30 18.23 -13.92
N VAL A 550 39.90 17.10 -14.29
CA VAL A 550 39.81 15.81 -13.61
C VAL A 550 40.58 15.82 -12.29
N ALA A 551 41.85 16.21 -12.29
CA ALA A 551 42.71 16.11 -11.11
C ALA A 551 42.37 17.10 -10.00
N GLY A 552 41.63 18.18 -10.31
CA GLY A 552 41.23 19.22 -9.36
C GLY A 552 42.37 20.11 -8.83
N THR A 553 43.61 19.63 -8.89
CA THR A 553 44.84 20.32 -8.44
C THR A 553 45.72 20.73 -9.62
N ALA A 554 46.66 21.66 -9.36
CA ALA A 554 47.59 22.15 -10.38
C ALA A 554 48.69 21.13 -10.75
N ASP A 555 48.74 19.96 -10.12
CA ASP A 555 49.90 19.05 -10.16
C ASP A 555 50.18 18.52 -11.58
N GLU A 556 49.12 18.24 -12.33
CA GLU A 556 49.17 17.83 -13.74
C GLU A 556 49.73 18.92 -14.67
N VAL A 557 49.67 20.19 -14.27
CA VAL A 557 50.04 21.35 -15.08
C VAL A 557 51.25 22.12 -14.52
N ARG A 558 51.91 21.60 -13.47
CA ARG A 558 53.08 22.23 -12.83
C ARG A 558 54.28 22.40 -13.76
N HIS A 559 54.33 21.66 -14.86
CA HIS A 559 55.41 21.74 -15.86
C HIS A 559 55.29 22.99 -16.76
N LEU A 560 54.12 23.65 -16.78
CA LEU A 560 53.90 24.85 -17.59
C LEU A 560 54.66 26.06 -17.03
N PRO A 561 55.09 27.00 -17.89
CA PRO A 561 55.63 28.28 -17.42
C PRO A 561 54.62 28.99 -16.53
N ARG A 562 55.12 29.61 -15.45
CA ARG A 562 54.30 30.28 -14.45
C ARG A 562 53.22 31.22 -15.03
N PRO A 563 53.51 32.08 -16.04
CA PRO A 563 52.47 32.94 -16.62
C PRO A 563 51.33 32.17 -17.31
N VAL A 564 51.64 31.03 -17.94
CA VAL A 564 50.64 30.16 -18.58
C VAL A 564 49.84 29.40 -17.53
N LEU A 565 50.52 28.86 -16.52
CA LEU A 565 49.87 28.20 -15.38
C LEU A 565 48.87 29.12 -14.68
N GLU A 566 49.25 30.37 -14.40
CA GLU A 566 48.35 31.36 -13.77
C GLU A 566 47.10 31.62 -14.62
N ARG A 567 47.23 31.63 -15.96
CA ARG A 567 46.09 31.77 -16.89
C ARG A 567 45.21 30.54 -16.94
N VAL A 568 45.79 29.33 -16.94
CA VAL A 568 45.06 28.07 -16.84
C VAL A 568 44.27 28.00 -15.53
N GLU A 569 44.90 28.31 -14.40
CA GLU A 569 44.23 28.31 -13.10
C GLU A 569 43.10 29.34 -13.02
N HIS A 570 43.29 30.52 -13.62
CA HIS A 570 42.22 31.52 -13.69
C HIS A 570 41.02 31.01 -14.49
N LEU A 571 41.25 30.45 -15.68
CA LEU A 571 40.19 29.84 -16.50
C LEU A 571 39.46 28.73 -15.73
N MET A 572 40.20 27.86 -15.05
CA MET A 572 39.60 26.73 -14.34
C MET A 572 38.77 27.15 -13.12
N ARG A 573 39.08 28.27 -12.46
CA ARG A 573 38.21 28.86 -11.42
C ARG A 573 36.89 29.34 -12.01
N ASP A 574 36.91 29.94 -13.18
CA ASP A 574 35.70 30.42 -13.86
C ASP A 574 34.87 29.23 -14.38
N VAL A 575 35.51 28.20 -14.96
CA VAL A 575 34.86 26.93 -15.29
C VAL A 575 34.23 26.28 -14.05
N GLU A 576 34.90 26.31 -12.91
CA GLU A 576 34.36 25.77 -11.65
C GLU A 576 33.13 26.55 -11.17
N LYS A 577 33.15 27.88 -11.29
CA LYS A 577 31.99 28.72 -10.99
C LYS A 577 30.76 28.29 -11.80
N TRP A 578 30.94 28.08 -13.11
CA TRP A 578 29.86 27.62 -14.01
C TRP A 578 29.43 26.17 -13.71
N SER A 579 30.38 25.29 -13.41
CA SER A 579 30.13 23.92 -12.96
C SER A 579 29.23 23.87 -11.72
N LEU A 580 29.53 24.69 -10.70
CA LEU A 580 28.74 24.77 -9.47
C LEU A 580 27.35 25.36 -9.71
N GLU A 581 27.23 26.33 -10.61
CA GLU A 581 25.92 26.87 -11.02
C GLU A 581 25.06 25.81 -11.71
N LEU A 582 25.65 25.03 -12.63
CA LEU A 582 25.02 23.90 -13.29
C LEU A 582 24.48 22.88 -12.28
N GLN A 583 25.25 22.56 -11.25
CA GLN A 583 24.83 21.63 -10.19
C GLN A 583 23.67 22.21 -9.36
N ARG A 584 23.77 23.47 -8.91
CA ARG A 584 22.74 24.11 -8.08
C ARG A 584 21.38 24.16 -8.77
N LYS A 585 21.37 24.50 -10.07
CA LYS A 585 20.12 24.66 -10.82
C LYS A 585 19.50 23.35 -11.27
N ASN A 586 20.32 22.32 -11.50
CA ASN A 586 19.80 20.97 -11.78
C ASN A 586 19.39 20.20 -10.52
N ALA A 587 19.84 20.58 -9.31
CA ALA A 587 19.37 19.99 -8.05
C ALA A 587 17.92 20.39 -7.73
N GLU A 588 17.55 21.65 -8.03
CA GLU A 588 16.20 22.18 -7.86
C GLU A 588 15.21 21.54 -8.86
N ALA A 589 15.67 21.23 -10.06
CA ALA A 589 14.91 20.49 -11.07
C ALA A 589 15.14 18.98 -10.90
N HIS A 590 14.45 18.38 -9.92
CA HIS A 590 14.63 17.01 -9.38
C HIS A 590 14.85 15.82 -10.37
N GLY A 591 14.77 15.99 -11.68
CA GLY A 591 15.05 14.95 -12.70
C GLY A 591 16.32 15.16 -13.55
N HIS A 592 17.03 16.29 -13.48
CA HIS A 592 18.01 16.65 -14.53
C HIS A 592 19.43 16.09 -14.33
N GLY A 593 19.88 15.90 -13.08
CA GLY A 593 21.21 15.35 -12.80
C GLY A 593 21.39 13.87 -13.18
N TRP A 594 20.29 13.13 -13.30
CA TRP A 594 20.29 11.68 -13.50
C TRP A 594 20.74 11.25 -14.90
N ALA A 595 20.42 12.03 -15.93
CA ALA A 595 20.73 11.67 -17.32
C ALA A 595 22.24 11.71 -17.62
N LEU A 596 22.94 12.78 -17.20
CA LEU A 596 24.39 12.91 -17.37
C LEU A 596 25.15 11.84 -16.56
N LYS A 597 24.66 11.48 -15.36
CA LYS A 597 25.24 10.41 -14.54
C LYS A 597 25.07 9.03 -15.19
N ARG A 598 23.85 8.69 -15.66
CA ARG A 598 23.56 7.42 -16.38
C ARG A 598 24.46 7.26 -17.62
N VAL A 599 24.66 8.36 -18.33
CA VAL A 599 25.41 8.39 -19.59
C VAL A 599 26.93 8.32 -19.40
N ALA A 600 27.49 8.99 -18.38
CA ALA A 600 28.94 9.02 -18.15
C ALA A 600 29.52 7.76 -17.49
N VAL A 601 28.71 7.02 -16.73
CA VAL A 601 29.17 5.85 -15.95
C VAL A 601 29.15 4.55 -16.76
N GLY A 602 28.61 4.54 -17.98
CA GLY A 602 28.78 3.43 -18.94
C GLY A 602 28.53 2.04 -18.34
N PHE A 603 27.27 1.73 -18.04
CA PHE A 603 26.80 0.37 -17.68
C PHE A 603 27.58 -0.33 -16.54
N SER A 604 27.13 -0.06 -15.32
CA SER A 604 27.01 -1.07 -14.27
C SER A 604 25.68 -0.82 -13.59
N GLY A 605 24.86 -1.84 -13.37
CA GLY A 605 23.58 -1.75 -12.68
C GLY A 605 23.72 -1.35 -11.20
N LEU A 606 24.12 -0.11 -10.94
CA LEU A 606 24.29 0.51 -9.63
C LEU A 606 23.71 1.92 -9.70
N LEU A 607 22.37 1.98 -9.70
CA LEU A 607 21.62 3.22 -9.70
C LEU A 607 20.74 3.40 -8.47
N LEU A 608 21.13 2.79 -7.34
CA LEU A 608 20.35 2.83 -6.09
C LEU A 608 21.11 3.23 -4.83
N VAL A 609 22.31 3.82 -4.95
CA VAL A 609 22.98 4.44 -3.80
C VAL A 609 23.51 5.83 -4.19
N ILE A 610 22.58 6.76 -4.37
CA ILE A 610 22.59 8.13 -3.79
C ILE A 610 21.15 8.50 -3.50
#